data_AF-A0A257L8B2-F1
#
_entry.id   AF-A0A257L8B2-F1
#
_cell.length_a   1.000
_cell.length_b   1.000
_cell.length_c   1.000
_cell.angle_alpha   90.00
_cell.angle_beta   90.00
_cell.angle_gamma   90.00
#
_symmetry.space_group_name_H-M   'P 1'
#
loop_
_entity.id
_entity.type
_entity.pdbx_description
1 polymer ?
#
loop_
_entity_poly.entity_id
_entity_poly.type
_entity_poly.pdbx_seq_one_letter_code
_entity_poly.pdbx_strand_id
1 'polypeptide(L)'
;GNIRELRNEIGRALALADGPLLQARDFSRKLLAGQTGSVQAAQATQAAQASHSAHSGNALPASGTLAERLDAIEAMLLREAMLQHRWNKTQAAKALGLSRVGLRAKLLRFGLEGKT
;
A
#
# COMPACT_ATOMS: atom_id res chain seq x y z
N GLY A 1 5.14 -12.22 -3.16
CA GLY A 1 4.94 -10.99 -2.38
C GLY A 1 4.28 -11.41 -1.12
N ASN A 2 2.95 -11.48 -1.13
CA ASN A 2 2.12 -11.84 0.03
C ASN A 2 2.55 -13.06 0.83
N ILE A 3 2.74 -14.23 0.21
CA ILE A 3 3.04 -15.44 1.00
C ILE A 3 4.42 -15.35 1.67
N ARG A 4 5.41 -14.74 1.00
CA ARG A 4 6.75 -14.54 1.59
C ARG A 4 6.71 -13.46 2.67
N GLU A 5 5.96 -12.38 2.44
CA GLU A 5 5.76 -11.30 3.41
C GLU A 5 5.02 -11.79 4.65
N LEU A 6 3.93 -12.55 4.48
CA LEU A 6 3.18 -13.19 5.55
C LEU A 6 4.05 -14.18 6.33
N ARG A 7 4.85 -15.00 5.63
CA ARG A 7 5.80 -15.91 6.29
C ARG A 7 6.82 -15.15 7.14
N ASN A 8 7.38 -14.06 6.61
CA ASN A 8 8.36 -13.26 7.34
C ASN A 8 7.72 -12.61 8.58
N GLU A 9 6.49 -12.15 8.44
CA GLU A 9 5.76 -11.47 9.51
C GLU A 9 5.31 -12.44 10.61
N ILE A 10 4.81 -13.63 10.25
CA ILE A 10 4.55 -14.73 11.20
C ILE A 10 5.86 -15.16 11.87
N GLY A 11 6.95 -15.30 11.10
CA GLY A 11 8.26 -15.67 11.65
C GLY A 11 8.78 -14.65 12.66
N ARG A 12 8.59 -13.36 12.39
CA ARG A 12 8.93 -12.28 13.35
C ARG A 12 8.05 -12.34 14.59
N ALA A 13 6.73 -12.54 14.44
CA ALA A 13 5.81 -12.65 15.56
C ALA A 13 6.17 -13.84 16.47
N LEU A 14 6.48 -15.01 15.87
CA LEU A 14 6.96 -16.18 16.61
C LEU A 14 8.27 -15.92 17.36
N ALA A 15 9.19 -15.13 16.77
CA ALA A 15 10.46 -14.81 17.40
C ALA A 15 10.34 -13.81 18.57
N LEU A 16 9.26 -13.04 18.64
CA LEU A 16 9.03 -12.02 19.67
C LEU A 16 7.97 -12.42 20.71
N ALA A 17 7.24 -13.51 20.47
CA ALA A 17 6.20 -13.96 21.38
C ALA A 17 6.79 -14.64 22.62
N ASP A 18 6.34 -14.21 23.79
CA ASP A 18 6.77 -14.75 25.08
C ASP A 18 5.98 -16.01 25.51
N GLY A 19 5.04 -16.48 24.69
CA GLY A 19 4.12 -17.56 25.07
C GLY A 19 3.45 -18.28 23.89
N PRO A 20 2.53 -19.21 24.17
CA PRO A 20 1.93 -20.07 23.16
C PRO A 20 0.91 -19.37 22.25
N LEU A 21 0.54 -18.11 22.56
CA LEU A 21 -0.44 -17.32 21.83
C LEU A 21 0.23 -16.04 21.30
N LEU A 22 0.15 -15.84 19.98
CA LEU A 22 0.57 -14.60 19.34
C LEU A 22 -0.41 -13.47 19.67
N GLN A 23 0.11 -12.36 20.17
CA GLN A 23 -0.63 -11.14 20.47
C GLN A 23 -0.39 -10.07 19.41
N ALA A 24 -1.28 -9.09 19.35
CA ALA A 24 -1.13 -7.96 18.42
C ALA A 24 0.26 -7.29 18.52
N ARG A 25 0.80 -7.13 19.73
CA ARG A 25 2.12 -6.54 19.98
C ARG A 25 3.28 -7.27 19.28
N ASP A 26 3.09 -8.55 18.97
CA ASP A 26 4.12 -9.38 18.33
C ASP A 26 4.20 -9.10 16.83
N PHE A 27 3.16 -8.48 16.25
CA PHE A 27 3.07 -8.08 14.84
C PHE A 27 3.59 -6.66 14.59
N SER A 28 3.97 -6.38 13.33
CA SER A 28 4.67 -5.15 13.01
C SER A 28 3.67 -4.01 13.02
N ARG A 29 4.11 -2.79 13.37
CA ARG A 29 3.24 -1.61 13.32
C ARG A 29 2.59 -1.42 11.94
N LYS A 30 3.25 -1.87 10.88
CA LYS A 30 2.72 -1.88 9.51
C LYS A 30 1.48 -2.77 9.38
N LEU A 31 1.52 -4.00 9.89
CA LEU A 31 0.34 -4.86 9.94
C LEU A 31 -0.75 -4.29 10.85
N LEU A 32 -0.39 -3.87 12.06
CA LEU A 32 -1.34 -3.43 13.07
C LEU A 32 -2.13 -2.19 12.67
N ALA A 33 -1.51 -1.29 11.92
CA ALA A 33 -2.20 -0.10 11.42
C ALA A 33 -3.15 -0.42 10.24
N GLY A 34 -3.27 -1.69 9.82
CA GLY A 34 -3.96 -2.07 8.57
C GLY A 34 -3.19 -1.61 7.33
N GLN A 35 -1.91 -1.32 7.51
CA GLN A 35 -1.10 -0.57 6.56
C GLN A 35 0.01 -1.45 6.01
N THR A 36 -0.38 -2.62 5.52
CA THR A 36 0.32 -3.25 4.41
C THR A 36 0.19 -2.33 3.19
N GLY A 37 0.91 -1.20 3.20
CA GLY A 37 0.92 -0.21 2.11
C GLY A 37 0.49 1.23 2.42
N SER A 38 0.42 1.70 3.68
CA SER A 38 -0.05 3.09 3.93
C SER A 38 0.72 3.92 4.99
N VAL A 39 1.74 3.38 5.68
CA VAL A 39 2.34 4.04 6.88
C VAL A 39 3.16 5.29 6.59
N GLN A 40 3.49 5.55 5.33
CA GLN A 40 4.23 6.77 5.00
C GLN A 40 3.33 7.93 4.58
N ALA A 41 2.04 7.71 4.35
CA ALA A 41 1.10 8.79 4.08
C ALA A 41 0.94 9.70 5.32
N ALA A 42 0.90 9.15 6.53
CA ALA A 42 0.59 9.91 7.75
C ALA A 42 1.55 11.08 8.05
N GLN A 43 2.82 11.00 7.64
CA GLN A 43 3.80 12.08 7.87
C GLN A 43 3.75 13.17 6.80
N ALA A 44 3.31 12.86 5.57
CA ALA A 44 3.01 13.87 4.54
C ALA A 44 1.61 14.49 4.71
N THR A 45 0.71 13.81 5.43
CA THR A 45 -0.71 14.18 5.56
C THR A 45 -0.94 15.39 6.48
N GLN A 46 -0.07 15.69 7.45
CA GLN A 46 -0.24 16.84 8.33
C GLN A 46 -0.11 18.20 7.61
N ALA A 47 0.65 18.27 6.51
CA ALA A 47 0.72 19.50 5.69
C ALA A 47 -0.47 19.64 4.72
N ALA A 48 -1.16 18.55 4.37
CA ALA A 48 -2.27 18.53 3.42
C ALA A 48 -3.66 18.57 4.08
N GLN A 49 -3.73 18.42 5.41
CA GLN A 49 -4.98 18.31 6.19
C GLN A 49 -5.85 19.58 6.22
N ALA A 50 -5.33 20.75 5.83
CA ALA A 50 -6.14 21.96 5.70
C ALA A 50 -7.11 21.92 4.50
N SER A 51 -6.96 20.96 3.57
CA SER A 51 -7.69 20.96 2.29
C SER A 51 -8.39 19.64 1.96
N HIS A 52 -8.51 18.69 2.88
CA HIS A 52 -8.86 17.28 2.58
C HIS A 52 -10.05 16.73 3.40
N SER A 53 -11.16 17.46 3.43
CA SER A 53 -12.46 16.94 3.91
C SER A 53 -13.10 15.90 2.97
N ALA A 54 -12.37 15.35 1.99
CA ALA A 54 -12.89 14.40 1.00
C ALA A 54 -12.19 13.04 1.12
N HIS A 55 -12.33 12.38 2.27
CA HIS A 55 -12.02 10.96 2.43
C HIS A 55 -13.12 10.03 1.86
N SER A 56 -13.65 10.37 0.69
CA SER A 56 -14.47 9.45 -0.11
C SER A 56 -13.57 8.84 -1.17
N GLY A 57 -13.12 7.60 -0.90
CA GLY A 57 -12.39 6.80 -1.88
C GLY A 57 -13.12 6.80 -3.22
N ASN A 58 -12.36 7.02 -4.29
CA ASN A 58 -12.75 6.97 -5.71
C ASN A 58 -13.09 8.30 -6.40
N ALA A 59 -13.05 9.46 -5.73
CA ALA A 59 -13.22 10.73 -6.43
C ALA A 59 -11.88 11.23 -7.02
N LEU A 60 -11.85 11.47 -8.34
CA LEU A 60 -10.77 12.26 -8.93
C LEU A 60 -10.73 13.64 -8.25
N PRO A 61 -9.55 14.19 -7.94
CA PRO A 61 -9.46 15.53 -7.35
C PRO A 61 -10.13 16.53 -8.28
N ALA A 62 -11.08 17.32 -7.75
CA ALA A 62 -11.89 18.26 -8.52
C ALA A 62 -11.09 19.51 -8.97
N SER A 63 -9.89 19.70 -8.43
CA SER A 63 -8.94 20.79 -8.71
C SER A 63 -7.52 20.24 -8.82
N GLY A 64 -6.59 21.05 -9.34
CA GLY A 64 -5.19 20.66 -9.58
C GLY A 64 -4.81 20.60 -11.06
N THR A 65 -3.52 20.46 -11.31
CA THR A 65 -2.92 20.33 -12.64
C THR A 65 -3.34 19.02 -13.33
N LEU A 66 -3.22 18.96 -14.66
CA LEU A 66 -3.46 17.73 -15.43
C LEU A 66 -2.58 16.58 -14.92
N ALA A 67 -1.32 16.87 -14.57
CA ALA A 67 -0.38 15.88 -14.06
C ALA A 67 -0.87 15.24 -12.74
N GLU A 68 -1.32 16.05 -11.79
CA GLU A 68 -1.85 15.57 -10.50
C GLU A 68 -3.10 14.69 -10.68
N ARG A 69 -3.96 15.04 -11.63
CA ARG A 69 -5.16 14.25 -11.95
C ARG A 69 -4.81 12.91 -12.59
N LEU A 70 -3.85 12.89 -13.51
CA LEU A 70 -3.35 11.65 -14.12
C LEU A 70 -2.70 10.75 -13.08
N ASP A 71 -1.92 11.32 -12.16
CA ASP A 71 -1.33 10.60 -11.04
C ASP A 71 -2.40 9.98 -10.12
N ALA A 72 -3.50 10.69 -9.85
CA ALA A 72 -4.62 10.16 -9.07
C ALA A 72 -5.31 8.97 -9.76
N ILE A 73 -5.58 9.08 -11.07
CA ILE A 73 -6.15 8.01 -11.89
C ILE A 73 -5.21 6.80 -11.91
N GLU A 74 -3.92 7.03 -12.11
CA GLU A 74 -2.91 5.97 -12.13
C GLU A 74 -2.86 5.23 -10.78
N ALA A 75 -2.84 5.95 -9.66
CA ALA A 75 -2.86 5.36 -8.33
C ALA A 75 -4.15 4.56 -8.05
N MET A 76 -5.29 5.02 -8.57
CA MET A 76 -6.56 4.27 -8.50
C MET A 76 -6.50 2.95 -9.26
N LEU A 77 -6.06 2.97 -10.54
CA LEU A 77 -5.94 1.76 -11.37
C LEU A 77 -4.96 0.75 -10.76
N LEU A 78 -3.83 1.25 -10.24
CA LEU A 78 -2.85 0.39 -9.57
C LEU A 78 -3.45 -0.31 -8.34
N ARG A 79 -4.20 0.43 -7.50
CA ARG A 79 -4.88 -0.15 -6.33
C ARG A 79 -5.92 -1.19 -6.73
N GLU A 80 -6.75 -0.87 -7.72
CA GLU A 80 -7.79 -1.77 -8.20
C GLU A 80 -7.20 -3.08 -8.73
N ALA A 81 -6.20 -3.00 -9.62
CA ALA A 81 -5.54 -4.18 -10.16
C ALA A 81 -4.88 -5.02 -9.05
N MET A 82 -4.27 -4.37 -8.06
CA MET A 82 -3.70 -5.07 -6.91
C MET A 82 -4.77 -5.79 -6.08
N LEU A 83 -5.93 -5.18 -5.85
CA LEU A 83 -7.03 -5.82 -5.12
C LEU A 83 -7.62 -7.00 -5.91
N GLN A 84 -7.92 -6.80 -7.20
CA GLN A 84 -8.45 -7.84 -8.09
C GLN A 84 -7.55 -9.08 -8.13
N HIS A 85 -6.23 -8.86 -8.18
CA HIS A 85 -5.24 -9.94 -8.19
C HIS A 85 -4.73 -10.34 -6.80
N ARG A 86 -5.43 -9.96 -5.71
CA ARG A 86 -5.08 -10.34 -4.32
C ARG A 86 -3.62 -10.04 -3.96
N TRP A 87 -3.15 -8.87 -4.39
CA TRP A 87 -1.78 -8.37 -4.26
C TRP A 87 -0.71 -9.26 -4.89
N ASN A 88 -1.09 -10.08 -5.88
CA ASN A 88 -0.16 -10.81 -6.73
C ASN A 88 0.47 -9.85 -7.77
N LYS A 89 1.58 -9.22 -7.37
CA LYS A 89 2.34 -8.25 -8.19
C LYS A 89 2.69 -8.77 -9.59
N THR A 90 2.93 -10.07 -9.75
CA THR A 90 3.25 -10.64 -11.07
C THR A 90 2.00 -10.69 -11.97
N GLN A 91 0.85 -11.07 -11.44
CA GLN A 91 -0.40 -11.10 -12.21
C GLN A 91 -0.93 -9.69 -12.46
N ALA A 92 -0.89 -8.80 -11.47
CA ALA A 92 -1.27 -7.40 -11.64
C ALA A 92 -0.40 -6.69 -12.68
N ALA A 93 0.93 -6.93 -12.68
CA ALA A 93 1.82 -6.35 -13.69
C ALA A 93 1.46 -6.82 -15.11
N LYS A 94 1.19 -8.13 -15.28
CA LYS A 94 0.75 -8.69 -16.56
C LYS A 94 -0.58 -8.09 -17.02
N ALA A 95 -1.56 -7.97 -16.12
CA ALA A 95 -2.86 -7.40 -16.44
C ALA A 95 -2.77 -5.91 -16.85
N LEU A 96 -1.85 -5.15 -16.25
CA LEU A 96 -1.60 -3.75 -16.57
C LEU A 96 -0.62 -3.55 -17.74
N GLY A 97 -0.09 -4.61 -18.35
CA GLY A 97 0.92 -4.50 -19.40
C GLY A 97 2.26 -3.91 -18.93
N LEU A 98 2.55 -3.99 -17.63
CA LEU A 98 3.78 -3.47 -17.01
C LEU A 98 4.81 -4.57 -16.80
N SER A 99 6.08 -4.21 -16.82
CA SER A 99 7.10 -5.07 -16.24
C SER A 99 6.92 -5.14 -14.71
N ARG A 100 7.35 -6.24 -14.09
CA ARG A 100 7.28 -6.41 -12.63
C ARG A 100 8.05 -5.31 -11.88
N VAL A 101 9.19 -4.89 -12.44
CA VAL A 101 10.02 -3.81 -11.89
C VAL A 101 9.31 -2.46 -12.04
N GLY A 102 8.69 -2.21 -13.20
CA GLY A 102 7.91 -0.99 -13.46
C GLY A 102 6.70 -0.86 -12.53
N LEU A 103 5.97 -1.97 -12.32
CA LEU A 103 4.87 -1.99 -11.35
C LEU A 103 5.39 -1.63 -9.94
N ARG A 104 6.47 -2.27 -9.48
CA ARG A 104 7.05 -1.98 -8.17
C ARG A 104 7.47 -0.51 -8.03
N ALA A 105 8.10 0.07 -9.05
CA ALA A 105 8.49 1.48 -9.05
C ALA A 105 7.28 2.41 -8.92
N LYS A 106 6.18 2.13 -9.64
CA LYS A 106 4.93 2.90 -9.53
C LYS A 106 4.27 2.73 -8.16
N LEU A 107 4.21 1.51 -7.62
CA LEU A 107 3.67 1.27 -6.28
C LEU A 107 4.46 2.04 -5.20
N LEU A 108 5.79 2.06 -5.31
CA LEU A 108 6.64 2.87 -4.41
C LEU A 108 6.38 4.37 -4.57
N ARG A 109 6.29 4.87 -5.81
CA ARG A 109 6.03 6.30 -6.10
C ARG A 109 4.72 6.77 -5.47
N PHE A 110 3.67 5.96 -5.54
CA PHE A 110 2.35 6.29 -4.98
C PHE A 110 2.18 5.85 -3.52
N GLY A 111 3.24 5.39 -2.86
CA GLY A 111 3.20 4.95 -1.46
C GLY A 111 2.37 3.69 -1.20
N LEU A 112 1.99 2.94 -2.24
CA LEU A 112 1.21 1.70 -2.19
C LEU A 112 2.05 0.48 -1.78
N GLU A 113 3.37 0.59 -1.87
CA GLU A 113 4.33 -0.42 -1.41
C GLU A 113 5.44 0.28 -0.63
N GLY A 114 5.91 -0.35 0.46
CA GLY A 114 7.02 0.18 1.24
C GLY A 114 8.37 -0.12 0.59
N LYS A 115 9.36 0.75 0.81
CA LYS A 115 10.76 0.50 0.44
C LYS A 115 11.35 -0.54 1.39
N THR A 116 11.23 -1.82 1.03
CA THR A 116 11.98 -2.95 1.63
C THR A 116 13.28 -3.18 0.90
#